data_AF-A0A6I6UGC6-F1
#
_entry.id   AF-A0A6I6UGC6-F1
#
_cell.length_a   1.000
_cell.length_b   1.000
_cell.length_c   1.000
_cell.angle_alpha   90.00
_cell.angle_beta   90.00
_cell.angle_gamma   90.00
#
_symmetry.space_group_name_H-M   'P 1'
#
loop_
_entity.id
_entity.type
_entity.pdbx_description
1 polymer ?
#
loop_
_entity_poly.entity_id
_entity_poly.type
_entity_poly.pdbx_seq_one_letter_code
_entity_poly.pdbx_strand_id
1 'polypeptide(L)'
;MLFIVEDLKATLDFESIRKILTLVFNNIEDRTDDIVNPTDLYLAYASIFDQIHHQSLPSIKTADGSVNEHIDGFIKDECRAMLATFDGIAEENLTKVLNVMIVSVLTVQAGFYQDVTKRYVMDAFS
;
A
#
# COMPACT_ATOMS: atom_id res chain seq x y z
N MET A 1 13.85 4.03 -0.19
CA MET A 1 13.14 4.67 0.94
C MET A 1 12.57 6.04 0.61
N LEU A 2 13.27 6.94 -0.12
CA LEU A 2 12.75 8.29 -0.40
C LEU A 2 11.37 8.27 -1.10
N PHE A 3 11.18 7.39 -2.10
CA PHE A 3 9.91 7.23 -2.81
C PHE A 3 8.76 6.72 -1.91
N ILE A 4 9.05 5.73 -1.04
CA ILE A 4 8.05 5.22 -0.08
C ILE A 4 7.58 6.34 0.86
N VAL A 5 8.52 7.15 1.36
CA VAL A 5 8.17 8.28 2.23
C VAL A 5 7.35 9.32 1.47
N GLU A 6 7.70 9.62 0.22
CA GLU A 6 6.95 10.55 -0.62
C GLU A 6 5.51 10.08 -0.85
N ASP A 7 5.34 8.81 -1.19
CA ASP A 7 4.03 8.18 -1.36
C ASP A 7 3.23 8.27 -0.05
N LEU A 8 3.81 7.86 1.07
CA LEU A 8 3.13 7.84 2.36
C LEU A 8 2.71 9.24 2.87
N LYS A 9 3.44 10.30 2.48
CA LYS A 9 3.13 11.68 2.87
C LYS A 9 1.84 12.21 2.25
N ALA A 10 1.29 11.55 1.23
CA ALA A 10 0.00 11.93 0.64
C ALA A 10 -1.15 11.85 1.66
N THR A 11 -1.03 10.99 2.68
CA THR A 11 -2.07 10.78 3.70
C THR A 11 -1.56 10.85 5.13
N LEU A 12 -0.32 10.43 5.39
CA LEU A 12 0.20 10.27 6.75
C LEU A 12 1.11 11.43 7.17
N ASP A 13 1.08 11.76 8.46
CA ASP A 13 2.06 12.67 9.05
C ASP A 13 3.43 11.98 9.26
N PHE A 14 4.44 12.80 9.52
CA PHE A 14 5.82 12.32 9.67
C PHE A 14 5.98 11.33 10.83
N GLU A 15 5.25 11.50 11.94
CA GLU A 15 5.34 10.60 13.09
C GLU A 15 4.79 9.21 12.75
N SER A 16 3.64 9.18 12.05
CA SER A 16 2.97 7.97 11.59
C SER A 16 3.83 7.22 10.56
N ILE A 17 4.42 7.94 9.61
CA ILE A 17 5.35 7.36 8.62
C ILE A 17 6.54 6.73 9.34
N ARG A 18 7.16 7.46 10.28
CA ARG A 18 8.28 6.92 11.06
C ARG A 18 7.87 5.63 11.76
N LYS A 19 6.76 5.63 12.50
CA LYS A 19 6.28 4.44 13.23
C LYS A 19 6.05 3.26 12.31
N ILE A 20 5.37 3.45 11.18
CA ILE A 20 5.07 2.39 10.22
C ILE A 20 6.34 1.84 9.57
N LEU A 21 7.25 2.69 9.12
CA LEU A 21 8.47 2.25 8.45
C LEU A 21 9.42 1.54 9.41
N THR A 22 9.52 1.98 10.67
CA THR A 22 10.33 1.28 11.68
C THR A 22 9.80 -0.11 12.05
N LEU A 23 8.56 -0.46 11.69
CA LEU A 23 8.07 -1.84 11.88
C LEU A 23 8.73 -2.85 10.95
N VAL A 24 9.32 -2.39 9.83
CA VAL A 24 9.87 -3.25 8.78
C VAL A 24 11.31 -2.88 8.40
N PHE A 25 11.74 -1.65 8.66
CA PHE A 25 13.08 -1.14 8.44
C PHE A 25 13.68 -0.71 9.77
N ASN A 26 14.53 -1.55 10.35
CA ASN A 26 15.00 -1.36 11.72
C ASN A 26 16.09 -0.27 11.79
N ASN A 27 17.11 -0.36 10.94
CA ASN A 27 18.22 0.60 10.94
C ASN A 27 18.56 1.12 9.53
N ILE A 28 18.59 2.44 9.38
CA ILE A 28 18.91 3.09 8.09
C ILE A 28 20.40 2.91 7.73
N GLU A 29 21.27 2.80 8.74
CA GLU A 29 22.73 2.65 8.55
C GLU A 29 23.15 1.18 8.38
N ASP A 30 22.37 0.24 8.93
CA ASP A 30 22.60 -1.19 8.82
C ASP A 30 21.31 -1.88 8.37
N ARG A 31 21.21 -2.14 7.06
CA ARG A 31 20.01 -2.72 6.44
C ARG A 31 19.98 -4.24 6.51
N THR A 32 20.93 -4.87 7.22
CA THR A 32 20.98 -6.33 7.36
C THR A 32 19.95 -6.86 8.36
N ASP A 33 19.38 -5.98 9.19
CA ASP A 33 18.32 -6.27 10.15
C ASP A 33 16.91 -5.91 9.64
N ASP A 34 16.79 -5.41 8.40
CA ASP A 34 15.52 -5.12 7.76
C ASP A 34 14.72 -6.42 7.55
N ILE A 35 13.43 -6.39 7.93
CA ILE A 35 12.52 -7.54 7.78
C ILE A 35 12.23 -7.83 6.31
N VAL A 36 12.19 -6.77 5.50
CA VAL A 36 11.95 -6.81 4.05
C VAL A 36 12.85 -5.78 3.40
N ASN A 37 13.34 -6.04 2.20
CA ASN A 37 14.08 -5.01 1.48
C ASN A 37 13.13 -3.85 1.11
N PRO A 38 13.48 -2.59 1.41
CA PRO A 38 12.74 -1.43 0.93
C PRO A 38 12.40 -1.41 -0.56
N THR A 39 13.27 -1.93 -1.43
CA THR A 39 12.99 -2.01 -2.86
C THR A 39 11.87 -3.01 -3.16
N ASP A 40 11.90 -4.17 -2.50
CA ASP A 40 10.89 -5.22 -2.70
C ASP A 40 9.53 -4.77 -2.17
N LEU A 41 9.50 -4.08 -1.01
CA LEU A 41 8.28 -3.46 -0.50
C LEU A 41 7.73 -2.41 -1.49
N TYR A 42 8.60 -1.54 -2.01
CA TYR A 42 8.21 -0.52 -2.99
C TYR A 42 7.57 -1.13 -4.24
N LEU A 43 8.25 -2.10 -4.84
CA LEU A 43 7.77 -2.79 -6.03
C LEU A 43 6.46 -3.55 -5.77
N ALA A 44 6.33 -4.17 -4.60
CA ALA A 44 5.14 -4.91 -4.21
C ALA A 44 3.90 -4.02 -4.14
N TYR A 45 3.92 -2.94 -3.35
CA TYR A 45 2.73 -2.09 -3.24
C TYR A 45 2.45 -1.32 -4.53
N ALA A 46 3.48 -0.96 -5.31
CA ALA A 46 3.29 -0.33 -6.62
C ALA A 46 2.63 -1.29 -7.61
N SER A 47 3.04 -2.57 -7.62
CA SER A 47 2.41 -3.60 -8.44
C SER A 47 0.96 -3.85 -8.03
N ILE A 48 0.66 -3.89 -6.73
CA ILE A 48 -0.72 -4.06 -6.24
C ILE A 48 -1.58 -2.85 -6.65
N PHE A 49 -1.06 -1.63 -6.49
CA PHE A 49 -1.73 -0.43 -6.96
C PHE A 49 -2.06 -0.53 -8.45
N ASP A 50 -1.09 -0.92 -9.28
CA ASP A 50 -1.27 -1.08 -10.72
C ASP A 50 -2.33 -2.15 -11.06
N GLN A 51 -2.32 -3.27 -10.35
CA GLN A 51 -3.32 -4.34 -10.48
C GLN A 51 -4.73 -3.82 -10.15
N ILE A 52 -4.90 -3.07 -9.06
CA ILE A 52 -6.21 -2.49 -8.68
C ILE A 52 -6.77 -1.57 -9.77
N HIS A 53 -5.91 -0.81 -10.46
CA HIS A 53 -6.34 0.14 -11.51
C HIS A 53 -6.57 -0.49 -12.87
N HIS A 54 -5.94 -1.63 -13.17
CA HIS A 54 -6.02 -2.29 -14.48
C HIS A 54 -6.86 -3.57 -14.50
N GLN A 55 -7.07 -4.22 -13.36
CA GLN A 55 -7.96 -5.36 -13.28
C GLN A 55 -9.42 -4.91 -13.18
N SER A 56 -10.29 -5.61 -13.91
CA SER A 56 -11.73 -5.45 -13.71
C SER A 56 -12.07 -5.94 -12.30
N LEU A 57 -12.59 -5.04 -11.46
CA LEU A 57 -13.12 -5.43 -10.15
C LEU A 57 -14.02 -6.67 -10.34
N PRO A 58 -13.84 -7.73 -9.52
CA PRO A 58 -14.76 -8.86 -9.52
C PRO A 58 -16.19 -8.32 -9.47
N SER A 59 -17.08 -8.82 -10.34
CA SER A 59 -18.45 -8.30 -10.42
C SER A 59 -19.08 -8.25 -9.03
N ILE A 60 -19.22 -7.04 -8.47
CA ILE A 60 -19.85 -6.74 -7.16
C ILE A 60 -21.33 -7.19 -7.13
N LYS A 61 -21.84 -7.75 -8.24
CA LYS A 61 -23.25 -8.06 -8.48
C LYS A 61 -23.82 -9.18 -7.61
N THR A 62 -23.01 -9.91 -6.83
CA THR A 62 -23.48 -11.09 -6.08
C THR A 62 -22.98 -11.21 -4.65
N ALA A 63 -22.30 -10.21 -4.09
CA ALA A 63 -21.64 -10.34 -2.80
C ALA A 63 -22.30 -9.46 -1.73
N ASP A 64 -22.60 -10.08 -0.58
CA ASP A 64 -23.15 -9.41 0.60
C ASP A 64 -22.10 -8.44 1.18
N GLY A 65 -22.51 -7.20 1.48
CA GLY A 65 -21.64 -6.17 2.07
C GLY A 65 -21.60 -4.87 1.29
N SER A 66 -20.96 -3.85 1.86
CA SER A 66 -20.78 -2.54 1.21
C SER A 66 -19.65 -2.57 0.19
N VAL A 67 -19.68 -1.65 -0.80
CA VAL A 67 -18.59 -1.49 -1.79
C VAL A 67 -17.23 -1.28 -1.10
N ASN A 68 -17.21 -0.57 0.04
CA ASN A 68 -15.99 -0.32 0.79
C ASN A 68 -15.42 -1.60 1.40
N GLU A 69 -16.25 -2.49 1.94
CA GLU A 69 -15.81 -3.79 2.48
C GLU A 69 -15.23 -4.68 1.38
N HIS A 70 -15.79 -4.63 0.17
CA HIS A 70 -15.28 -5.38 -0.97
C HIS A 70 -13.91 -4.86 -1.44
N ILE A 71 -13.74 -3.54 -1.49
CA ILE A 71 -12.46 -2.93 -1.86
C ILE A 71 -11.40 -3.24 -0.79
N ASP A 72 -11.74 -3.12 0.50
CA ASP A 72 -10.83 -3.47 1.60
C ASP A 72 -10.40 -4.94 1.54
N GLY A 73 -11.37 -5.85 1.36
CA GLY A 73 -11.12 -7.29 1.18
C GLY A 73 -10.21 -7.58 -0.01
N PHE A 74 -10.50 -6.97 -1.17
CA PHE A 74 -9.69 -7.13 -2.37
C PHE A 74 -8.25 -6.67 -2.17
N ILE A 75 -8.04 -5.47 -1.61
CA ILE A 75 -6.69 -4.95 -1.31
C ILE A 75 -5.95 -5.90 -0.37
N LYS A 76 -6.63 -6.40 0.66
CA LYS A 76 -6.03 -7.30 1.64
C LYS A 76 -5.63 -8.63 1.01
N ASP A 77 -6.45 -9.18 0.12
CA ASP A 77 -6.18 -10.44 -0.56
C ASP A 77 -5.01 -10.31 -1.54
N GLU A 78 -4.95 -9.22 -2.32
CA GLU A 78 -3.80 -8.92 -3.19
C GLU A 78 -2.51 -8.72 -2.39
N CYS A 79 -2.57 -7.99 -1.25
CA CYS A 79 -1.43 -7.85 -0.35
C CYS A 79 -0.97 -9.21 0.22
N ARG A 80 -1.90 -10.11 0.56
CA ARG A 80 -1.57 -11.46 1.05
C ARG A 80 -0.92 -12.32 -0.04
N ALA A 81 -1.45 -12.26 -1.26
CA ALA A 81 -0.89 -12.97 -2.41
C ALA A 81 0.53 -12.49 -2.71
N MET A 82 0.75 -11.17 -2.69
CA MET A 82 2.07 -10.57 -2.87
C MET A 82 3.04 -10.95 -1.74
N LEU A 83 2.59 -10.92 -0.48
CA LEU A 83 3.42 -11.31 0.66
C LEU A 83 3.89 -12.77 0.57
N ALA A 84 3.08 -13.67 0.00
CA ALA A 84 3.47 -15.07 -0.20
C ALA A 84 4.63 -15.24 -1.21
N THR A 85 4.97 -14.21 -1.98
CA THR A 85 6.13 -14.20 -2.88
C THR A 85 7.42 -13.76 -2.21
N PHE A 86 7.35 -13.25 -0.97
CA PHE A 86 8.52 -12.79 -0.24
C PHE A 86 9.21 -13.97 0.44
N ASP A 87 10.48 -14.19 0.11
CA ASP A 87 11.31 -15.23 0.73
C ASP A 87 11.98 -14.72 2.01
N GLY A 88 12.17 -15.61 2.98
CA GLY A 88 13.01 -15.35 4.16
C GLY A 88 12.37 -14.50 5.27
N ILE A 89 11.08 -14.17 5.17
CA ILE A 89 10.37 -13.45 6.24
C ILE A 89 9.92 -14.41 7.33
N ALA A 90 10.35 -14.15 8.57
CA ALA A 90 9.91 -14.91 9.73
C ALA A 90 8.39 -14.77 9.95
N GLU A 91 7.73 -15.84 10.38
CA GLU A 91 6.27 -15.92 10.54
C GLU A 91 5.72 -14.81 11.44
N GLU A 92 6.43 -14.51 12.53
CA GLU A 92 6.13 -13.42 13.47
C GLU A 92 6.14 -12.01 12.86
N ASN A 93 6.83 -11.84 11.73
CA ASN A 93 6.95 -10.56 11.03
C ASN A 93 6.00 -10.44 9.84
N LEU A 94 5.39 -11.53 9.35
CA LEU A 94 4.46 -11.52 8.22
C LEU A 94 3.31 -10.53 8.42
N THR A 95 2.75 -10.50 9.64
CA THR A 95 1.64 -9.58 9.95
C THR A 95 2.07 -8.11 9.91
N LYS A 96 3.31 -7.81 10.32
CA LYS A 96 3.86 -6.44 10.26
C LYS A 96 4.01 -6.01 8.81
N VAL A 97 4.64 -6.86 7.99
CA VAL A 97 4.87 -6.58 6.56
C VAL A 97 3.54 -6.42 5.82
N LEU A 98 2.57 -7.30 6.08
CA LEU A 98 1.23 -7.21 5.50
C LEU A 98 0.57 -5.85 5.80
N ASN A 99 0.58 -5.44 7.07
CA ASN A 99 -0.05 -4.19 7.48
C ASN A 99 0.66 -2.97 6.87
N VAL A 100 1.99 -2.96 6.82
CA VAL A 100 2.75 -1.89 6.18
C VAL A 100 2.44 -1.83 4.68
N MET A 101 2.31 -2.98 4.02
CA MET A 101 1.95 -3.05 2.60
C MET A 101 0.55 -2.51 2.34
N ILE A 102 -0.45 -2.92 3.13
CA ILE A 102 -1.83 -2.42 3.04
C ILE A 102 -1.87 -0.90 3.24
N VAL A 103 -1.20 -0.39 4.27
CA VAL A 103 -1.10 1.06 4.52
C VAL A 103 -0.48 1.79 3.33
N SER A 104 0.58 1.23 2.75
CA SER A 104 1.25 1.81 1.59
C SER A 104 0.32 1.86 0.37
N VAL A 105 -0.36 0.76 0.04
CA VAL A 105 -1.33 0.70 -1.06
C VAL A 105 -2.45 1.71 -0.85
N LEU A 106 -3.09 1.72 0.32
CA LEU A 106 -4.18 2.65 0.62
C LEU A 106 -3.75 4.11 0.55
N THR A 107 -2.53 4.41 0.95
CA THR A 107 -2.02 5.78 0.90
C THR A 107 -1.80 6.26 -0.54
N VAL A 108 -1.25 5.40 -1.41
CA VAL A 108 -1.12 5.70 -2.84
C VAL A 108 -2.50 5.83 -3.50
N GLN A 109 -3.47 4.97 -3.14
CA GLN A 109 -4.86 5.08 -3.61
C GLN A 109 -5.51 6.40 -3.20
N ALA A 110 -5.32 6.84 -1.95
CA ALA A 110 -5.81 8.14 -1.49
C ALA A 110 -5.17 9.28 -2.28
N GLY A 111 -3.86 9.24 -2.51
CA GLY A 111 -3.13 10.21 -3.35
C GLY A 111 -3.70 10.30 -4.78
N PHE A 112 -3.96 9.14 -5.40
CA PHE A 112 -4.59 9.08 -6.72
C PHE A 112 -5.97 9.77 -6.74
N TYR A 113 -6.85 9.49 -5.78
CA TYR A 113 -8.16 10.13 -5.73
C TYR A 113 -8.10 11.63 -5.42
N GLN A 114 -7.11 12.08 -4.63
CA GLN A 114 -6.85 13.51 -4.45
C GLN A 114 -6.47 14.17 -5.78
N ASP A 115 -5.62 13.55 -6.59
CA ASP A 115 -5.23 14.08 -7.89
C ASP A 115 -6.36 14.04 -8.93
N VAL A 116 -7.19 13.00 -8.90
CA VAL A 116 -8.46 12.96 -9.67
C VAL A 116 -9.36 14.13 -9.29
N THR A 117 -9.52 14.40 -7.99
CA THR A 117 -10.33 15.53 -7.50
C THR A 117 -9.80 16.87 -8.03
N LYS A 118 -8.49 17.10 -7.97
CA LYS A 118 -7.85 18.32 -8.51
C LYS A 118 -8.13 18.50 -10.00
N ARG A 119 -8.10 17.42 -10.79
CA ARG A 119 -8.44 17.46 -12.22
C ARG A 119 -9.88 17.91 -12.45
N TYR A 120 -10.85 17.33 -11.72
CA TYR A 120 -12.24 17.78 -11.81
C TYR A 120 -12.45 19.23 -11.41
N VAL A 121 -11.67 19.74 -10.44
CA VAL A 121 -11.68 21.16 -10.09
C VAL A 121 -11.18 22.02 -11.26
N MET A 122 -10.09 21.62 -11.92
CA MET A 122 -9.57 22.34 -13.09
C MET A 122 -10.58 22.34 -14.25
N ASP A 123 -11.18 21.18 -14.54
CA ASP A 123 -12.19 21.03 -15.60
C ASP A 123 -13.47 21.82 -15.31
N ALA A 124 -13.84 21.99 -14.03
CA ALA A 124 -14.99 22.81 -13.64
C ALA A 124 -14.79 24.32 -13.86
N PHE A 125 -13.53 24.77 -13.97
CA PHE A 125 -13.17 26.19 -14.19
C PHE A 125 -12.65 26.48 -15.61
N SER A 126 -12.58 25.48 -16.50
CA SER A 126 -12.24 25.62 -17.92
C SER A 126 -13.45 25.89 -18.79
#